data_AF-B6UYF7-F1
#
_entry.id   AF-B6UYF7-F1
#
_cell.length_a   1.000
_cell.length_b   1.000
_cell.length_c   1.000
_cell.angle_alpha   90.00
_cell.angle_beta   90.00
_cell.angle_gamma   90.00
#
_symmetry.space_group_name_H-M   'P 1'
#
loop_
_entity.id
_entity.type
_entity.pdbx_description
1 polymer ?
#
loop_
_entity_poly.entity_id
_entity_poly.type
_entity_poly.pdbx_seq_one_letter_code
_entity_poly.pdbx_strand_id
1 'polypeptide(L)'
;KTSDISWTTIFEASKEALFKQAGNLEDVNEKVFKTLAGKNYLYDNVLEKITQFNLEAGTQTSGNGHFLAKTSIFSAFEDGIKMRVVVKYFGDRILSLLEKGIYSSVTYVRDLKINEYSRILSYLFELNVDMDEVLRTRILKCITRTVSLAKERVQLHVDLVEYLPELSSFALSAFGARKTEIVRVYLIFASELAVNYNHQLNVHMQEILPKLCEYHDEDAFRDDTRNLFFQCVSKSLHSMYLKMDMCDFNTLGVPVHEKWQQTLLRLKTIVNVEIRKNSWARCKNAQLSNNKFSDPFIKMSALVMYIVLWHLETKKTNENGEGDAPKKIPKPADKMETIFSLIDKKENTFNDVWLAIFTEILQLSNVILNVANYQMALTTVAEIMQMYGNARNLRNLRLCLANLLTKEQELLHSKSIREDFLGELWSQMANQLISETTTNSDEIKEKQLVLQMLIRHNKLNQKLSSTLLNNIISNEMLKRNECLATIREIFIHADKCGQDKASADLEPIIAWAYGSADRFIAAQMIHNIDSIDAQLQADTFAISIINFLDVQQLQQISQSEHIVPSTE
;
A
#
# COMPACT_ATOMS: atom_id res chain seq x y z
N LYS A 1 -2.41 48.33 44.85
CA LYS A 1 -1.90 46.98 44.52
C LYS A 1 -2.69 46.49 43.31
N THR A 2 -2.22 46.81 42.11
CA THR A 2 -2.76 46.32 40.84
C THR A 2 -2.14 44.96 40.58
N SER A 3 -2.88 43.89 40.83
CA SER A 3 -2.47 42.55 40.41
C SER A 3 -2.57 42.51 38.89
N ASP A 4 -1.43 42.49 38.19
CA ASP A 4 -1.40 42.27 36.75
C ASP A 4 -2.10 40.94 36.44
N ILE A 5 -3.24 41.02 35.75
CA ILE A 5 -4.03 39.86 35.36
C ILE A 5 -3.27 39.15 34.24
N SER A 6 -2.80 37.94 34.51
CA SER A 6 -2.11 37.11 33.51
C SER A 6 -3.12 36.38 32.61
N TRP A 7 -2.72 36.06 31.37
CA TRP A 7 -3.54 35.24 30.47
C TRP A 7 -3.85 33.86 31.03
N THR A 8 -2.95 33.27 31.82
CA THR A 8 -3.18 32.01 32.53
C THR A 8 -4.31 32.15 33.55
N THR A 9 -4.34 33.25 34.31
CA THR A 9 -5.42 33.53 35.27
C THR A 9 -6.77 33.68 34.57
N ILE A 10 -6.81 34.35 33.41
CA ILE A 10 -8.04 34.50 32.61
C ILE A 10 -8.51 33.14 32.08
N PHE A 11 -7.58 32.31 31.60
CA PHE A 11 -7.88 30.97 31.09
C PHE A 11 -8.46 30.06 32.19
N GLU A 12 -7.84 30.01 33.37
CA GLU A 12 -8.33 29.21 34.49
C GLU A 12 -9.70 29.70 35.00
N ALA A 13 -9.90 31.02 35.10
CA ALA A 13 -11.20 31.57 35.48
C ALA A 13 -12.30 31.22 34.45
N SER A 14 -11.95 31.21 33.16
CA SER A 14 -12.87 30.82 32.08
C SER A 14 -13.21 29.32 32.14
N LYS A 15 -12.22 28.48 32.41
CA LYS A 15 -12.38 27.03 32.64
C LYS A 15 -13.34 26.77 33.82
N GLU A 16 -13.08 27.39 34.97
CA GLU A 16 -13.92 27.22 36.16
C GLU A 16 -15.35 27.70 35.93
N ALA A 17 -15.53 28.82 35.22
CA ALA A 17 -16.85 29.34 34.90
C ALA A 17 -17.65 28.36 34.02
N LEU A 18 -16.99 27.73 33.03
CA LEU A 18 -17.59 26.69 32.19
C LEU A 18 -17.99 25.47 33.02
N PHE A 19 -17.12 25.01 33.93
CA PHE A 19 -17.44 23.85 34.79
C PHE A 19 -18.60 24.13 35.75
N LYS A 20 -18.63 25.33 36.35
CA LYS A 20 -19.75 25.78 37.18
C LYS A 20 -21.05 25.86 36.38
N GLN A 21 -20.99 26.37 35.15
CA GLN A 21 -22.15 26.42 34.26
C GLN A 21 -22.66 25.01 33.93
N ALA A 22 -21.78 24.03 33.71
CA ALA A 22 -22.17 22.65 33.49
C ALA A 22 -22.90 22.07 34.72
N GLY A 23 -22.35 22.27 35.92
CA GLY A 23 -22.98 21.83 37.18
C GLY A 23 -24.35 22.47 37.39
N ASN A 24 -24.50 23.76 37.07
CA ASN A 24 -25.79 24.46 37.17
C ASN A 24 -26.89 23.90 36.24
N LEU A 25 -26.53 23.09 35.23
CA LEU A 25 -27.48 22.49 34.29
C LEU A 25 -27.98 21.11 34.72
N GLU A 26 -27.37 20.47 35.71
CA GLU A 26 -27.64 19.09 36.08
C GLU A 26 -29.01 18.91 36.77
N ASP A 27 -29.39 19.86 37.64
CA ASP A 27 -30.55 19.73 38.55
C ASP A 27 -31.63 20.82 38.36
N VAL A 28 -31.66 21.48 37.20
CA VAL A 28 -32.64 22.56 36.92
C VAL A 28 -33.88 22.06 36.19
N ASN A 29 -35.03 22.67 36.47
CA ASN A 29 -36.28 22.38 35.76
C ASN A 29 -36.19 22.74 34.26
N GLU A 30 -37.05 22.15 33.42
CA GLU A 30 -36.96 22.26 31.95
C GLU A 30 -36.99 23.71 31.43
N LYS A 31 -37.72 24.61 32.09
CA LYS A 31 -37.83 26.02 31.70
C LYS A 31 -36.53 26.80 31.96
N VAL A 32 -35.93 26.57 33.13
CA VAL A 32 -34.64 27.17 33.51
C VAL A 32 -33.51 26.55 32.71
N PHE A 33 -33.57 25.23 32.47
CA PHE A 33 -32.64 24.50 31.63
C PHE A 33 -32.51 25.13 30.23
N LYS A 34 -33.63 25.33 29.52
CA LYS A 34 -33.62 25.94 28.18
C LYS A 34 -32.96 27.33 28.18
N THR A 35 -33.20 28.11 29.23
CA THR A 35 -32.64 29.47 29.36
C THR A 35 -31.13 29.46 29.63
N LEU A 36 -30.66 28.55 30.50
CA LEU A 36 -29.25 28.42 30.84
C LEU A 36 -28.45 27.75 29.72
N ALA A 37 -28.98 26.68 29.13
CA ALA A 37 -28.35 25.99 28.01
C ALA A 37 -28.17 26.93 26.80
N GLY A 38 -29.13 27.83 26.56
CA GLY A 38 -29.03 28.88 25.55
C GLY A 38 -27.88 29.87 25.75
N LYS A 39 -27.22 29.88 26.93
CA LYS A 39 -26.04 30.71 27.23
C LYS A 39 -24.72 29.94 27.18
N ASN A 40 -24.74 28.63 26.97
CA ASN A 40 -23.52 27.79 26.95
C ASN A 40 -22.50 28.29 25.93
N TYR A 41 -22.96 28.73 24.75
CA TYR A 41 -22.11 29.28 23.70
C TYR A 41 -21.22 30.44 24.16
N LEU A 42 -21.62 31.22 25.17
CA LEU A 42 -20.80 32.32 25.70
C LEU A 42 -19.56 31.80 26.41
N TYR A 43 -19.73 30.77 27.25
CA TYR A 43 -18.62 30.14 27.97
C TYR A 43 -17.70 29.38 27.01
N ASP A 44 -18.29 28.69 26.03
CA ASP A 44 -17.54 28.00 24.97
C ASP A 44 -16.69 28.97 24.15
N ASN A 45 -17.28 30.08 23.71
CA ASN A 45 -16.61 31.07 22.87
C ASN A 45 -15.41 31.71 23.58
N VAL A 46 -15.51 32.01 24.87
CA VAL A 46 -14.40 32.61 25.61
C VAL A 46 -13.22 31.65 25.65
N LEU A 47 -13.44 30.38 26.02
CA LEU A 47 -12.38 29.39 26.08
C LEU A 47 -11.80 29.09 24.69
N GLU A 48 -12.64 29.08 23.66
CA GLU A 48 -12.20 28.94 22.27
C GLU A 48 -11.29 30.09 21.82
N LYS A 49 -11.71 31.33 22.04
CA LYS A 49 -10.96 32.51 21.60
C LYS A 49 -9.62 32.62 22.30
N ILE A 50 -9.54 32.32 23.60
CA ILE A 50 -8.26 32.30 24.32
C ILE A 50 -7.34 31.21 23.73
N THR A 51 -7.87 30.01 23.49
CA THR A 51 -7.09 28.90 22.90
C THR A 51 -6.57 29.26 21.51
N GLN A 52 -7.43 29.84 20.67
CA GLN A 52 -7.08 30.24 19.30
C GLN A 52 -6.02 31.34 19.30
N PHE A 53 -6.20 32.37 20.15
CA PHE A 53 -5.23 33.46 20.27
C PHE A 53 -3.86 32.95 20.76
N ASN A 54 -3.83 31.94 21.64
CA ASN A 54 -2.58 31.30 22.07
C ASN A 54 -1.84 30.61 20.93
N LEU A 55 -2.57 29.95 20.01
CA LEU A 55 -1.97 29.31 18.84
C LEU A 55 -1.41 30.36 17.86
N GLU A 56 -2.16 31.41 17.59
CA GLU A 56 -1.76 32.51 16.71
C GLU A 56 -0.51 33.23 17.22
N ALA A 57 -0.43 33.49 18.53
CA ALA A 57 0.76 34.10 19.14
C ALA A 57 2.02 33.23 18.98
N GLY A 58 1.86 31.91 19.09
CA GLY A 58 2.97 30.97 18.94
C GLY A 58 3.43 30.72 17.50
N THR A 59 2.61 31.02 16.48
CA THR A 59 3.00 30.89 15.06
C THR A 59 3.64 32.16 14.50
N GLN A 60 3.31 33.33 15.02
CA GLN A 60 3.81 34.63 14.54
C GLN A 60 5.22 34.98 15.03
N THR A 61 5.70 34.31 16.07
CA THR A 61 7.04 34.54 16.65
C THR A 61 7.95 33.37 16.31
N SER A 62 9.16 33.66 15.80
CA SER A 62 10.17 32.69 15.38
C SER A 62 10.80 31.89 16.56
N GLY A 63 10.02 31.62 17.60
CA GLY A 63 10.36 30.86 18.80
C GLY A 63 9.27 30.99 19.86
N ASN A 64 8.82 29.86 20.43
CA ASN A 64 8.08 29.67 21.70
C ASN A 64 7.16 30.80 22.26
N GLY A 65 6.51 31.62 21.43
CA GLY A 65 5.71 32.78 21.87
C GLY A 65 4.28 32.46 22.31
N HIS A 66 4.01 31.20 22.69
CA HIS A 66 2.76 30.87 23.34
C HIS A 66 2.69 31.52 24.73
N PHE A 67 1.57 32.17 25.05
CA PHE A 67 1.36 32.76 26.38
C PHE A 67 0.75 31.78 27.40
N LEU A 68 0.17 30.67 26.94
CA LEU A 68 -0.21 29.54 27.79
C LEU A 68 0.85 28.45 27.71
N ALA A 69 1.07 27.76 28.83
CA ALA A 69 1.85 26.54 28.82
C ALA A 69 0.99 25.36 28.32
N LYS A 70 1.62 24.40 27.63
CA LYS A 70 0.99 23.13 27.24
C LYS A 70 0.29 22.45 28.42
N THR A 71 0.95 22.47 29.59
CA THR A 71 0.45 21.87 30.82
C THR A 71 -0.88 22.45 31.28
N SER A 72 -1.09 23.77 31.12
CA SER A 72 -2.36 24.43 31.49
C SER A 72 -3.52 23.97 30.58
N ILE A 73 -3.27 23.85 29.28
CA ILE A 73 -4.27 23.37 28.31
C ILE A 73 -4.56 21.89 28.56
N PHE A 74 -3.52 21.09 28.81
CA PHE A 74 -3.65 19.66 29.11
C PHE A 74 -4.41 19.41 30.42
N SER A 75 -4.10 20.14 31.50
CA SER A 75 -4.84 20.02 32.76
C SER A 75 -6.30 20.42 32.62
N ALA A 76 -6.59 21.47 31.83
CA ALA A 76 -7.97 21.86 31.57
C ALA A 76 -8.77 20.79 30.79
N PHE A 77 -8.13 20.12 29.82
CA PHE A 77 -8.70 18.96 29.17
C PHE A 77 -8.96 17.84 30.17
N GLU A 78 -7.95 17.50 30.97
CA GLU A 78 -8.01 16.39 31.93
C GLU A 78 -9.09 16.60 33.01
N ASP A 79 -9.17 17.80 33.58
CA ASP A 79 -10.18 18.12 34.59
C ASP A 79 -11.59 18.03 33.99
N GLY A 80 -11.76 18.54 32.76
CA GLY A 80 -13.06 18.59 32.09
C GLY A 80 -13.56 17.23 31.61
N ILE A 81 -12.68 16.39 31.05
CA ILE A 81 -13.05 15.10 30.47
C ILE A 81 -13.47 14.09 31.55
N LYS A 82 -12.93 14.21 32.77
CA LYS A 82 -13.30 13.38 33.93
C LYS A 82 -14.69 13.70 34.48
N MET A 83 -15.20 14.91 34.27
CA MET A 83 -16.48 15.35 34.81
C MET A 83 -17.61 15.04 33.82
N ARG A 84 -18.40 13.99 34.10
CA ARG A 84 -19.53 13.56 33.22
C ARG A 84 -20.48 14.70 32.87
N VAL A 85 -20.82 15.56 33.83
CA VAL A 85 -21.69 16.73 33.62
C VAL A 85 -21.07 17.74 32.64
N VAL A 86 -19.76 17.96 32.71
CA VAL A 86 -19.03 18.85 31.79
C VAL A 86 -19.01 18.24 30.40
N VAL A 87 -18.71 16.96 30.27
CA VAL A 87 -18.73 16.26 28.97
C VAL A 87 -20.11 16.32 28.32
N LYS A 88 -21.18 16.13 29.09
CA LYS A 88 -22.56 16.16 28.60
C LYS A 88 -22.94 17.48 27.91
N TYR A 89 -22.46 18.62 28.43
CA TYR A 89 -22.84 19.94 27.92
C TYR A 89 -21.76 20.63 27.10
N PHE A 90 -20.49 20.26 27.29
CA PHE A 90 -19.32 20.94 26.75
C PHE A 90 -18.24 19.97 26.24
N GLY A 91 -18.56 18.68 26.04
CA GLY A 91 -17.59 17.67 25.59
C GLY A 91 -16.85 18.07 24.31
N ASP A 92 -17.56 18.67 23.36
CA ASP A 92 -16.98 19.23 22.14
C ASP A 92 -15.89 20.28 22.41
N ARG A 93 -16.11 21.15 23.39
CA ARG A 93 -15.16 22.20 23.79
C ARG A 93 -13.96 21.61 24.52
N ILE A 94 -14.19 20.60 25.37
CA ILE A 94 -13.12 19.87 26.06
C ILE A 94 -12.22 19.14 25.05
N LEU A 95 -12.78 18.41 24.08
CA LEU A 95 -12.01 17.76 23.02
C LEU A 95 -11.27 18.78 22.14
N SER A 96 -11.85 19.96 21.91
CA SER A 96 -11.20 21.05 21.17
C SER A 96 -9.91 21.56 21.83
N LEU A 97 -9.74 21.40 23.15
CA LEU A 97 -8.50 21.76 23.84
C LEU A 97 -7.34 20.87 23.37
N LEU A 98 -7.60 19.59 23.08
CA LEU A 98 -6.60 18.71 22.46
C LEU A 98 -6.42 19.06 20.98
N GLU A 99 -7.49 19.00 20.19
CA GLU A 99 -7.40 19.12 18.72
C GLU A 99 -6.85 20.48 18.28
N LYS A 100 -7.44 21.56 18.79
CA LYS A 100 -7.02 22.92 18.45
C LYS A 100 -5.90 23.37 19.39
N GLY A 101 -6.05 23.19 20.70
CA GLY A 101 -5.09 23.77 21.67
C GLY A 101 -3.71 23.12 21.71
N ILE A 102 -3.61 21.79 21.54
CA ILE A 102 -2.34 21.06 21.64
C ILE A 102 -1.90 20.55 20.27
N TYR A 103 -2.73 19.76 19.59
CA TYR A 103 -2.36 19.05 18.35
C TYR A 103 -2.11 19.95 17.15
N SER A 104 -2.57 21.20 17.19
CA SER A 104 -2.29 22.20 16.15
C SER A 104 -0.95 22.91 16.33
N SER A 105 -0.27 22.77 17.48
CA SER A 105 1.08 23.31 17.70
C SER A 105 2.13 22.21 17.64
N VAL A 106 3.03 22.29 16.64
CA VAL A 106 4.12 21.32 16.47
C VAL A 106 5.01 21.24 17.72
N THR A 107 5.24 22.38 18.38
CA THR A 107 6.03 22.47 19.61
C THR A 107 5.37 21.73 20.76
N TYR A 108 4.08 21.96 20.99
CA TYR A 108 3.35 21.26 22.06
C TYR A 108 3.26 19.76 21.82
N VAL A 109 3.03 19.32 20.58
CA VAL A 109 3.05 17.89 20.25
C VAL A 109 4.44 17.30 20.47
N ARG A 110 5.52 18.07 20.29
CA ARG A 110 6.91 17.59 20.53
C ARG A 110 7.18 17.42 22.01
N ASP A 111 6.58 18.28 22.82
CA ASP A 111 6.77 18.29 24.26
C ASP A 111 5.77 17.35 24.99
N LEU A 112 4.88 16.65 24.26
CA LEU A 112 4.00 15.62 24.83
C LEU A 112 4.80 14.37 25.20
N LYS A 113 4.61 13.91 26.44
CA LYS A 113 5.27 12.73 26.99
C LYS A 113 4.41 11.47 26.79
N ILE A 114 5.05 10.30 26.83
CA ILE A 114 4.39 8.99 26.73
C ILE A 114 3.18 8.90 27.68
N ASN A 115 3.38 9.23 28.95
CA ASN A 115 2.32 9.18 29.97
C ASN A 115 1.16 10.16 29.71
N GLU A 116 1.39 11.27 29.00
CA GLU A 116 0.32 12.20 28.61
C GLU A 116 -0.51 11.61 27.47
N TYR A 117 0.13 10.97 26.48
CA TYR A 117 -0.57 10.22 25.44
C TYR A 117 -1.40 9.06 26.03
N SER A 118 -0.81 8.25 26.90
CA SER A 118 -1.52 7.13 27.57
C SER A 118 -2.72 7.62 28.36
N ARG A 119 -2.60 8.73 29.10
CA ARG A 119 -3.72 9.34 29.84
C ARG A 119 -4.81 9.87 28.91
N ILE A 120 -4.45 10.52 27.81
CA ILE A 120 -5.43 10.95 26.80
C ILE A 120 -6.20 9.74 26.28
N LEU A 121 -5.52 8.66 25.90
CA LEU A 121 -6.16 7.46 25.38
C LEU A 121 -7.09 6.82 26.43
N SER A 122 -6.63 6.66 27.67
CA SER A 122 -7.47 6.18 28.78
C SER A 122 -8.74 7.00 28.94
N TYR A 123 -8.64 8.34 28.98
CA TYR A 123 -9.84 9.16 29.07
C TYR A 123 -10.75 9.05 27.86
N LEU A 124 -10.22 8.89 26.65
CA LEU A 124 -11.05 8.83 25.44
C LEU A 124 -11.72 7.45 25.24
N PHE A 125 -11.03 6.35 25.56
CA PHE A 125 -11.58 5.00 25.42
C PHE A 125 -12.58 4.67 26.53
N GLU A 126 -12.35 5.14 27.76
CA GLU A 126 -13.21 4.86 28.92
C GLU A 126 -14.42 5.81 29.03
N LEU A 127 -14.49 6.85 28.19
CA LEU A 127 -15.56 7.83 28.25
C LEU A 127 -16.87 7.27 27.69
N ASN A 128 -17.81 6.96 28.58
CA ASN A 128 -19.16 6.58 28.18
C ASN A 128 -20.01 7.82 27.86
N VAL A 129 -20.39 7.96 26.58
CA VAL A 129 -21.29 9.00 26.10
C VAL A 129 -22.56 8.34 25.58
N ASP A 130 -23.61 8.37 26.39
CA ASP A 130 -24.91 7.83 26.01
C ASP A 130 -25.61 8.76 25.00
N MET A 131 -26.17 8.18 23.93
CA MET A 131 -27.07 8.84 22.96
C MET A 131 -26.49 9.95 22.06
N ASP A 132 -25.33 10.55 22.36
CA ASP A 132 -24.70 11.57 21.49
C ASP A 132 -23.77 10.93 20.44
N GLU A 133 -24.29 10.78 19.23
CA GLU A 133 -23.56 10.24 18.08
C GLU A 133 -22.44 11.15 17.56
N VAL A 134 -22.62 12.47 17.65
CA VAL A 134 -21.66 13.46 17.14
C VAL A 134 -20.42 13.45 18.03
N LEU A 135 -20.62 13.53 19.35
CA LEU A 135 -19.54 13.50 20.31
C LEU A 135 -18.80 12.15 20.29
N ARG A 136 -19.50 11.02 20.20
CA ARG A 136 -18.86 9.69 20.03
C ARG A 136 -18.00 9.60 18.78
N THR A 137 -18.46 10.17 17.66
CA THR A 137 -17.65 10.24 16.43
C THR A 137 -16.40 11.10 16.64
N ARG A 138 -16.53 12.21 17.36
CA ARG A 138 -15.43 13.12 17.63
C ARG A 138 -14.39 12.54 18.59
N ILE A 139 -14.83 11.81 19.62
CA ILE A 139 -13.95 11.05 20.50
C ILE A 139 -13.08 10.11 19.67
N LEU A 140 -13.69 9.34 18.76
CA LEU A 140 -12.95 8.40 17.93
C LEU A 140 -11.95 9.10 16.98
N LYS A 141 -12.33 10.25 16.39
CA LYS A 141 -11.39 11.08 15.62
C LYS A 141 -10.22 11.57 16.47
N CYS A 142 -10.48 11.97 17.71
CA CYS A 142 -9.46 12.39 18.64
C CYS A 142 -8.54 11.22 19.01
N ILE A 143 -9.07 10.01 19.21
CA ILE A 143 -8.27 8.78 19.38
C ILE A 143 -7.39 8.56 18.15
N THR A 144 -7.95 8.55 16.93
CA THR A 144 -7.18 8.40 15.69
C THR A 144 -6.03 9.38 15.64
N ARG A 145 -6.30 10.67 15.89
CA ARG A 145 -5.29 11.73 15.85
C ARG A 145 -4.23 11.54 16.93
N THR A 146 -4.62 11.18 18.14
CA THR A 146 -3.72 10.94 19.28
C THR A 146 -2.73 9.83 18.93
N VAL A 147 -3.22 8.68 18.43
CA VAL A 147 -2.37 7.54 18.07
C VAL A 147 -1.51 7.85 16.85
N SER A 148 -2.03 8.55 15.83
CA SER A 148 -1.21 8.98 14.69
C SER A 148 -0.04 9.88 15.09
N LEU A 149 -0.27 10.85 15.97
CA LEU A 149 0.78 11.74 16.45
C LEU A 149 1.79 11.01 17.35
N ALA A 150 1.30 10.07 18.15
CA ALA A 150 2.14 9.28 19.05
C ALA A 150 3.07 8.33 18.28
N LYS A 151 2.56 7.67 17.24
CA LYS A 151 3.31 6.71 16.40
C LYS A 151 4.67 7.23 15.93
N GLU A 152 4.75 8.51 15.59
CA GLU A 152 5.99 9.13 15.08
C GLU A 152 7.04 9.41 16.17
N ARG A 153 6.68 9.28 17.45
CA ARG A 153 7.45 9.88 18.56
C ARG A 153 7.63 8.98 19.77
N VAL A 154 6.67 8.10 20.04
CA VAL A 154 6.59 7.31 21.26
C VAL A 154 6.06 5.91 20.99
N GLN A 155 6.49 4.95 21.83
CA GLN A 155 6.00 3.57 21.77
C GLN A 155 4.80 3.40 22.71
N LEU A 156 3.59 3.25 22.14
CA LEU A 156 2.35 3.03 22.88
C LEU A 156 1.83 1.59 22.80
N HIS A 157 2.66 0.63 22.39
CA HIS A 157 2.21 -0.72 22.08
C HIS A 157 1.43 -1.40 23.22
N VAL A 158 1.86 -1.22 24.48
CA VAL A 158 1.15 -1.76 25.65
C VAL A 158 -0.27 -1.20 25.74
N ASP A 159 -0.40 0.14 25.72
CA ASP A 159 -1.69 0.83 25.79
C ASP A 159 -2.61 0.40 24.64
N LEU A 160 -2.07 0.33 23.41
CA LEU A 160 -2.87 -0.04 22.22
C LEU A 160 -3.40 -1.48 22.29
N VAL A 161 -2.66 -2.41 22.91
CA VAL A 161 -3.13 -3.79 23.10
C VAL A 161 -4.27 -3.84 24.11
N GLU A 162 -4.14 -3.08 25.21
CA GLU A 162 -5.18 -3.01 26.24
C GLU A 162 -6.50 -2.48 25.67
N TYR A 163 -6.47 -1.58 24.68
CA TYR A 163 -7.66 -1.01 24.04
C TYR A 163 -8.20 -1.77 22.83
N LEU A 164 -7.66 -2.94 22.47
CA LEU A 164 -8.22 -3.78 21.40
C LEU A 164 -9.69 -4.17 21.68
N PRO A 165 -10.06 -4.68 22.87
CA PRO A 165 -11.45 -5.04 23.18
C PRO A 165 -12.44 -3.86 23.05
N GLU A 166 -12.04 -2.68 23.51
CA GLU A 166 -12.84 -1.44 23.42
C GLU A 166 -13.08 -1.04 21.97
N LEU A 167 -12.08 -1.21 21.09
CA LEU A 167 -12.24 -0.97 19.66
C LEU A 167 -13.28 -1.91 19.04
N SER A 168 -13.31 -3.19 19.45
CA SER A 168 -14.37 -4.13 19.05
C SER A 168 -15.75 -3.71 19.57
N SER A 169 -15.85 -3.24 20.81
CA SER A 169 -17.09 -2.69 21.38
C SER A 169 -17.60 -1.47 20.60
N PHE A 170 -16.69 -0.54 20.24
CA PHE A 170 -17.01 0.59 19.38
C PHE A 170 -17.49 0.13 17.99
N ALA A 171 -16.89 -0.94 17.44
CA ALA A 171 -17.29 -1.48 16.14
C ALA A 171 -18.70 -2.08 16.16
N LEU A 172 -19.09 -2.75 17.23
CA LEU A 172 -20.43 -3.34 17.34
C LEU A 172 -21.54 -2.27 17.30
N SER A 173 -21.28 -1.08 17.85
CA SER A 173 -22.26 0.00 17.95
C SER A 173 -22.10 1.11 16.90
N ALA A 174 -21.19 0.98 15.94
CA ALA A 174 -20.84 2.06 15.02
C ALA A 174 -21.91 2.31 13.95
N PHE A 175 -22.25 3.59 13.76
CA PHE A 175 -23.14 4.04 12.69
C PHE A 175 -22.51 5.18 11.86
N GLY A 176 -22.88 5.26 10.58
CA GLY A 176 -22.45 6.33 9.68
C GLY A 176 -20.93 6.55 9.65
N ALA A 177 -20.50 7.78 9.89
CA ALA A 177 -19.10 8.20 9.84
C ALA A 177 -18.20 7.44 10.84
N ARG A 178 -18.73 6.92 11.96
CA ARG A 178 -17.94 6.16 12.95
C ARG A 178 -17.30 4.92 12.33
N LYS A 179 -17.99 4.24 11.41
CA LYS A 179 -17.46 3.06 10.70
C LYS A 179 -16.14 3.36 9.99
N THR A 180 -16.04 4.53 9.35
CA THR A 180 -14.81 4.97 8.68
C THR A 180 -13.68 5.22 9.66
N GLU A 181 -13.97 5.87 10.79
CA GLU A 181 -12.96 6.13 11.82
C GLU A 181 -12.48 4.84 12.50
N ILE A 182 -13.34 3.84 12.68
CA ILE A 182 -12.93 2.53 13.22
C ILE A 182 -11.93 1.84 12.31
N VAL A 183 -12.18 1.85 10.99
CA VAL A 183 -11.22 1.30 10.02
C VAL A 183 -9.88 2.04 10.10
N ARG A 184 -9.88 3.37 10.25
CA ARG A 184 -8.66 4.18 10.40
C ARG A 184 -7.89 3.82 11.66
N VAL A 185 -8.56 3.79 12.81
CA VAL A 185 -7.93 3.44 14.10
C VAL A 185 -7.37 2.03 14.04
N TYR A 186 -8.16 1.07 13.55
CA TYR A 186 -7.72 -0.32 13.45
C TYR A 186 -6.51 -0.48 12.52
N LEU A 187 -6.43 0.26 11.42
CA LEU A 187 -5.25 0.24 10.54
C LEU A 187 -3.97 0.62 11.29
N ILE A 188 -4.07 1.64 12.15
CA ILE A 188 -2.93 2.11 12.96
C ILE A 188 -2.57 1.02 13.98
N PHE A 189 -3.54 0.48 14.71
CA PHE A 189 -3.32 -0.58 15.69
C PHE A 189 -2.67 -1.81 15.05
N ALA A 190 -3.21 -2.29 13.93
CA ALA A 190 -2.64 -3.41 13.19
C ALA A 190 -1.22 -3.13 12.69
N SER A 191 -0.90 -1.88 12.35
CA SER A 191 0.46 -1.51 11.92
C SER A 191 1.46 -1.50 13.06
N GLU A 192 1.08 -0.98 14.23
CA GLU A 192 1.98 -0.89 15.39
C GLU A 192 2.15 -2.23 16.10
N LEU A 193 1.07 -3.02 16.19
CA LEU A 193 1.05 -4.24 17.01
C LEU A 193 1.53 -5.49 16.28
N ALA A 194 1.65 -5.46 14.94
CA ALA A 194 1.97 -6.64 14.12
C ALA A 194 3.29 -7.34 14.50
N VAL A 195 4.25 -6.60 15.07
CA VAL A 195 5.56 -7.14 15.45
C VAL A 195 5.57 -7.56 16.92
N ASN A 196 5.36 -6.62 17.84
CA ASN A 196 5.59 -6.84 19.28
C ASN A 196 4.44 -7.55 20.00
N TYR A 197 3.22 -7.47 19.48
CA TYR A 197 2.01 -8.03 20.08
C TYR A 197 1.19 -8.81 19.05
N ASN A 198 1.90 -9.50 18.17
CA ASN A 198 1.36 -10.27 17.05
C ASN A 198 0.26 -11.24 17.51
N HIS A 199 0.48 -11.95 18.63
CA HIS A 199 -0.48 -12.92 19.14
C HIS A 199 -1.82 -12.28 19.51
N GLN A 200 -1.80 -11.24 20.35
CA GLN A 200 -3.01 -10.53 20.79
C GLN A 200 -3.72 -9.86 19.61
N LEU A 201 -2.95 -9.22 18.71
CA LEU A 201 -3.50 -8.62 17.50
C LEU A 201 -4.22 -9.67 16.64
N ASN A 202 -3.62 -10.84 16.42
CA ASN A 202 -4.19 -11.88 15.56
C ASN A 202 -5.39 -12.58 16.21
N VAL A 203 -5.47 -12.66 17.53
CA VAL A 203 -6.69 -13.09 18.24
C VAL A 203 -7.80 -12.07 17.99
N HIS A 204 -7.56 -10.79 18.29
CA HIS A 204 -8.54 -9.72 18.12
C HIS A 204 -8.95 -9.51 16.65
N MET A 205 -8.03 -9.70 15.69
CA MET A 205 -8.31 -9.61 14.26
C MET A 205 -9.49 -10.51 13.86
N GLN A 206 -9.56 -11.72 14.41
CA GLN A 206 -10.61 -12.68 14.10
C GLN A 206 -11.99 -12.24 14.62
N GLU A 207 -12.02 -11.31 15.58
CA GLU A 207 -13.24 -10.72 16.14
C GLU A 207 -13.69 -9.48 15.34
N ILE A 208 -12.75 -8.57 15.02
CA ILE A 208 -13.09 -7.28 14.40
C ILE A 208 -13.25 -7.34 12.87
N LEU A 209 -12.45 -8.13 12.15
CA LEU A 209 -12.52 -8.21 10.68
C LEU A 209 -13.90 -8.62 10.14
N PRO A 210 -14.63 -9.60 10.72
CA PRO A 210 -16.00 -9.90 10.31
C PRO A 210 -16.89 -8.65 10.29
N LYS A 211 -16.74 -7.77 11.29
CA LYS A 211 -17.50 -6.53 11.39
C LYS A 211 -17.07 -5.50 10.36
N LEU A 212 -15.77 -5.39 10.08
CA LEU A 212 -15.29 -4.49 9.00
C LEU A 212 -15.78 -4.94 7.62
N CYS A 213 -15.89 -6.25 7.38
CA CYS A 213 -16.53 -6.78 6.17
C CYS A 213 -18.01 -6.40 6.07
N GLU A 214 -18.76 -6.40 7.18
CA GLU A 214 -20.15 -5.91 7.20
C GLU A 214 -20.27 -4.45 6.80
N TYR A 215 -19.38 -3.59 7.30
CA TYR A 215 -19.38 -2.19 6.90
C TYR A 215 -19.14 -2.00 5.40
N HIS A 216 -18.27 -2.83 4.82
CA HIS A 216 -18.01 -2.82 3.38
C HIS A 216 -19.26 -3.24 2.59
N ASP A 217 -19.94 -4.30 3.02
CA ASP A 217 -21.13 -4.83 2.34
C ASP A 217 -22.34 -3.88 2.37
N GLU A 218 -22.46 -3.08 3.43
CA GLU A 218 -23.46 -2.02 3.56
C GLU A 218 -23.19 -0.79 2.67
N ASP A 219 -22.13 -0.83 1.85
CA ASP A 219 -21.66 0.26 0.99
C ASP A 219 -21.40 1.56 1.77
N ALA A 220 -21.04 1.44 3.06
CA ALA A 220 -20.77 2.58 3.93
C ALA A 220 -19.45 3.29 3.60
N PHE A 221 -18.60 2.69 2.76
CA PHE A 221 -17.26 3.17 2.45
C PHE A 221 -17.21 3.93 1.13
N ARG A 222 -16.69 5.16 1.20
CA ARG A 222 -16.15 5.88 0.03
C ARG A 222 -14.83 5.26 -0.40
N ASP A 223 -14.34 5.58 -1.61
CA ASP A 223 -13.13 4.98 -2.18
C ASP A 223 -11.89 5.10 -1.27
N ASP A 224 -11.68 6.24 -0.61
CA ASP A 224 -10.59 6.41 0.36
C ASP A 224 -10.70 5.44 1.54
N THR A 225 -11.90 5.25 2.08
CA THR A 225 -12.14 4.32 3.19
C THR A 225 -12.02 2.87 2.74
N ARG A 226 -12.43 2.53 1.51
CA ARG A 226 -12.22 1.20 0.93
C ARG A 226 -10.73 0.86 0.85
N ASN A 227 -9.90 1.82 0.43
CA ASN A 227 -8.44 1.65 0.40
C ASN A 227 -7.85 1.37 1.79
N LEU A 228 -8.33 2.07 2.82
CA LEU A 228 -7.92 1.82 4.21
C LEU A 228 -8.35 0.42 4.67
N PHE A 229 -9.58 0.02 4.36
CA PHE A 229 -10.07 -1.32 4.65
C PHE A 229 -9.22 -2.41 3.98
N PHE A 230 -8.85 -2.24 2.70
CA PHE A 230 -7.98 -3.19 2.02
C PHE A 230 -6.61 -3.29 2.69
N GLN A 231 -6.02 -2.17 3.13
CA GLN A 231 -4.78 -2.18 3.89
C GLN A 231 -4.91 -2.88 5.25
N CYS A 232 -6.04 -2.68 5.96
CA CYS A 232 -6.32 -3.39 7.22
C CYS A 232 -6.29 -4.90 7.00
N VAL A 233 -7.03 -5.38 5.99
CA VAL A 233 -7.09 -6.81 5.66
C VAL A 233 -5.70 -7.32 5.31
N SER A 234 -4.98 -6.64 4.41
CA SER A 234 -3.63 -7.04 4.02
C SER A 234 -2.68 -7.15 5.21
N LYS A 235 -2.59 -6.13 6.05
CA LYS A 235 -1.69 -6.13 7.22
C LYS A 235 -2.05 -7.22 8.21
N SER A 236 -3.34 -7.40 8.47
CA SER A 236 -3.78 -8.38 9.45
C SER A 236 -3.52 -9.81 8.99
N LEU A 237 -3.76 -10.11 7.70
CA LEU A 237 -3.48 -11.44 7.13
C LEU A 237 -1.97 -11.75 7.06
N HIS A 238 -1.12 -10.78 6.70
CA HIS A 238 0.34 -10.97 6.77
C HIS A 238 0.81 -11.21 8.21
N SER A 239 0.21 -10.52 9.18
CA SER A 239 0.50 -10.70 10.61
C SER A 239 0.09 -12.10 11.10
N MET A 240 -1.01 -12.66 10.60
CA MET A 240 -1.48 -14.00 11.00
C MET A 240 -0.70 -15.13 10.34
N TYR A 241 -0.33 -14.98 9.07
CA TYR A 241 0.31 -16.02 8.26
C TYR A 241 1.76 -15.66 7.91
N LEU A 242 2.61 -15.53 8.93
CA LEU A 242 3.98 -15.02 8.79
C LEU A 242 4.89 -15.83 7.86
N LYS A 243 4.61 -17.12 7.63
CA LYS A 243 5.40 -18.03 6.77
C LYS A 243 4.73 -18.37 5.44
N MET A 244 3.77 -17.55 5.03
CA MET A 244 3.02 -17.75 3.80
C MET A 244 3.90 -17.73 2.54
N ASP A 245 5.04 -17.06 2.59
CA ASP A 245 6.06 -17.02 1.54
C ASP A 245 6.63 -18.42 1.24
N MET A 246 6.69 -19.27 2.25
CA MET A 246 7.08 -20.67 2.15
C MET A 246 5.88 -21.62 1.91
N CYS A 247 4.70 -21.06 1.58
CA CYS A 247 3.44 -21.80 1.49
C CYS A 247 3.04 -22.51 2.80
N ASP A 248 3.52 -22.01 3.94
CA ASP A 248 3.16 -22.48 5.29
C ASP A 248 2.15 -21.51 5.92
N PHE A 249 0.94 -22.03 6.16
CA PHE A 249 -0.17 -21.27 6.73
C PHE A 249 -0.35 -21.54 8.24
N ASN A 250 0.70 -22.03 8.91
CA ASN A 250 0.72 -22.13 10.36
C ASN A 250 0.62 -20.75 11.00
N THR A 251 -0.26 -20.61 11.99
CA THR A 251 -0.52 -19.37 12.73
C THR A 251 0.40 -19.19 13.94
N LEU A 252 1.49 -19.99 14.03
CA LEU A 252 2.51 -19.95 15.09
C LEU A 252 1.92 -19.94 16.51
N GLY A 253 0.88 -20.75 16.73
CA GLY A 253 0.22 -20.89 18.03
C GLY A 253 -0.92 -19.91 18.31
N VAL A 254 -1.26 -19.01 17.37
CA VAL A 254 -2.51 -18.22 17.48
C VAL A 254 -3.71 -19.16 17.28
N PRO A 255 -4.65 -19.22 18.24
CA PRO A 255 -5.85 -20.03 18.11
C PRO A 255 -6.74 -19.52 16.98
N VAL A 256 -7.20 -20.42 16.12
CA VAL A 256 -8.07 -20.08 14.99
C VAL A 256 -9.52 -20.35 15.37
N HIS A 257 -10.34 -19.29 15.41
CA HIS A 257 -11.75 -19.38 15.69
C HIS A 257 -12.49 -20.12 14.56
N GLU A 258 -13.51 -20.92 14.88
CA GLU A 258 -14.22 -21.77 13.91
C GLU A 258 -14.79 -20.98 12.72
N LYS A 259 -15.32 -19.78 13.01
CA LYS A 259 -15.88 -18.88 11.99
C LYS A 259 -14.83 -18.17 11.12
N TRP A 260 -13.54 -18.28 11.41
CA TRP A 260 -12.49 -17.58 10.66
C TRP A 260 -12.48 -17.94 9.17
N GLN A 261 -12.72 -19.21 8.84
CA GLN A 261 -12.81 -19.66 7.45
C GLN A 261 -13.96 -18.96 6.70
N GLN A 262 -15.09 -18.70 7.37
CA GLN A 262 -16.22 -17.98 6.78
C GLN A 262 -15.85 -16.53 6.46
N THR A 263 -15.08 -15.89 7.34
CA THR A 263 -14.55 -14.53 7.12
C THR A 263 -13.64 -14.47 5.90
N LEU A 264 -12.73 -15.44 5.73
CA LEU A 264 -11.86 -15.53 4.55
C LEU A 264 -12.65 -15.74 3.25
N LEU A 265 -13.68 -16.59 3.27
CA LEU A 265 -14.58 -16.78 2.13
C LEU A 265 -15.42 -15.52 1.81
N ARG A 266 -15.82 -14.76 2.84
CA ARG A 266 -16.47 -13.46 2.66
C ARG A 266 -15.54 -12.44 2.01
N LEU A 267 -14.26 -12.40 2.41
CA LEU A 267 -13.24 -11.57 1.75
C LEU A 267 -13.06 -11.95 0.26
N LYS A 268 -12.99 -13.25 -0.07
CA LYS A 268 -13.00 -13.71 -1.48
C LYS A 268 -14.26 -13.22 -2.22
N THR A 269 -15.41 -13.17 -1.55
CA THR A 269 -16.65 -12.66 -2.14
C THR A 269 -16.56 -11.16 -2.39
N ILE A 270 -16.01 -10.38 -1.45
CA ILE A 270 -15.76 -8.94 -1.60
C ILE A 270 -14.86 -8.68 -2.82
N VAL A 271 -13.76 -9.41 -2.98
CA VAL A 271 -12.87 -9.31 -4.16
C VAL A 271 -13.67 -9.48 -5.46
N ASN A 272 -14.48 -10.55 -5.56
CA ASN A 272 -15.29 -10.82 -6.74
C ASN A 272 -16.39 -9.78 -6.98
N VAL A 273 -16.96 -9.19 -5.92
CA VAL A 273 -17.97 -8.13 -6.03
C VAL A 273 -17.35 -6.82 -6.52
N GLU A 274 -16.19 -6.44 -5.98
CA GLU A 274 -15.47 -5.22 -6.38
C GLU A 274 -15.01 -5.28 -7.84
N ILE A 275 -14.49 -6.43 -8.28
CA ILE A 275 -14.14 -6.65 -9.70
C ILE A 275 -15.40 -6.52 -10.56
N ARG A 276 -16.51 -7.17 -10.19
CA ARG A 276 -17.75 -7.13 -10.97
C ARG A 276 -18.35 -5.72 -11.05
N LYS A 277 -18.48 -5.01 -9.93
CA LYS A 277 -19.03 -3.63 -9.88
C LYS A 277 -18.28 -2.69 -10.83
N ASN A 278 -16.95 -2.74 -10.80
CA ASN A 278 -16.10 -1.86 -11.60
C ASN A 278 -15.94 -2.30 -13.07
N SER A 279 -16.27 -3.55 -13.38
CA SER A 279 -16.33 -4.08 -14.76
C SER A 279 -17.63 -3.71 -15.50
N TRP A 280 -18.75 -3.45 -14.80
CA TRP A 280 -20.07 -3.19 -15.41
C TRP A 280 -20.40 -1.70 -15.66
N ALA A 281 -19.73 -0.76 -14.99
CA ALA A 281 -20.10 0.65 -15.05
C ALA A 281 -19.46 1.40 -16.26
N ARG A 282 -20.27 1.64 -17.30
CA ARG A 282 -20.25 2.81 -18.22
C ARG A 282 -19.09 3.05 -19.21
N CYS A 283 -18.30 2.05 -19.60
CA CYS A 283 -17.39 2.22 -20.75
C CYS A 283 -17.35 0.96 -21.62
N LYS A 284 -18.12 0.95 -22.70
CA LYS A 284 -17.95 0.01 -23.82
C LYS A 284 -16.65 0.24 -24.62
N ASN A 285 -15.83 1.23 -24.24
CA ASN A 285 -14.75 1.74 -25.09
C ASN A 285 -13.33 1.59 -24.50
N ALA A 286 -13.15 1.09 -23.28
CA ALA A 286 -11.82 0.80 -22.73
C ALA A 286 -11.65 -0.72 -22.57
N GLN A 287 -10.83 -1.33 -23.43
CA GLN A 287 -10.57 -2.78 -23.45
C GLN A 287 -9.83 -3.31 -22.21
N LEU A 288 -9.21 -2.43 -21.40
CA LEU A 288 -8.38 -2.76 -20.23
C LEU A 288 -8.76 -1.84 -19.06
N SER A 289 -8.94 -2.39 -17.86
CA SER A 289 -9.62 -1.76 -16.72
C SER A 289 -8.80 -1.67 -15.42
N ASN A 290 -7.61 -2.29 -15.37
CA ASN A 290 -6.72 -2.33 -14.21
C ASN A 290 -6.46 -0.92 -13.62
N ASN A 291 -6.34 0.10 -14.47
CA ASN A 291 -6.21 1.51 -14.05
C ASN A 291 -7.30 2.02 -13.08
N LYS A 292 -8.44 1.33 -12.98
CA LYS A 292 -9.52 1.67 -12.04
C LYS A 292 -9.29 1.14 -10.62
N PHE A 293 -8.44 0.14 -10.45
CA PHE A 293 -8.20 -0.52 -9.17
C PHE A 293 -6.95 0.03 -8.49
N SER A 294 -7.09 0.29 -7.20
CA SER A 294 -6.00 0.77 -6.35
C SER A 294 -5.03 -0.36 -6.01
N ASP A 295 -3.75 -0.02 -5.83
CA ASP A 295 -2.74 -1.01 -5.46
C ASP A 295 -3.06 -1.74 -4.12
N PRO A 296 -3.60 -1.08 -3.08
CA PRO A 296 -4.08 -1.78 -1.89
C PRO A 296 -5.12 -2.86 -2.17
N PHE A 297 -6.04 -2.61 -3.11
CA PHE A 297 -7.04 -3.60 -3.50
C PHE A 297 -6.40 -4.82 -4.16
N ILE A 298 -5.49 -4.62 -5.12
CA ILE A 298 -4.82 -5.73 -5.84
C ILE A 298 -4.00 -6.58 -4.85
N LYS A 299 -3.23 -5.94 -3.96
CA LYS A 299 -2.44 -6.64 -2.93
C LYS A 299 -3.30 -7.43 -1.96
N MET A 300 -4.39 -6.84 -1.47
CA MET A 300 -5.36 -7.54 -0.62
C MET A 300 -5.99 -8.72 -1.35
N SER A 301 -6.40 -8.52 -2.60
CA SER A 301 -7.02 -9.56 -3.42
C SER A 301 -6.10 -10.74 -3.66
N ALA A 302 -4.83 -10.48 -4.02
CA ALA A 302 -3.81 -11.51 -4.18
C ALA A 302 -3.62 -12.33 -2.91
N LEU A 303 -3.47 -11.65 -1.77
CA LEU A 303 -3.29 -12.30 -0.47
C LEU A 303 -4.48 -13.18 -0.09
N VAL A 304 -5.71 -12.64 -0.21
CA VAL A 304 -6.94 -13.39 0.09
C VAL A 304 -7.09 -14.59 -0.84
N MET A 305 -6.89 -14.40 -2.14
CA MET A 305 -7.01 -15.48 -3.12
C MET A 305 -5.95 -16.56 -2.89
N TYR A 306 -4.71 -16.16 -2.58
CA TYR A 306 -3.64 -17.10 -2.26
C TYR A 306 -3.98 -17.94 -1.02
N ILE A 307 -4.40 -17.32 0.08
CA ILE A 307 -4.79 -18.05 1.29
C ILE A 307 -5.99 -18.97 1.01
N VAL A 308 -7.05 -18.49 0.35
CA VAL A 308 -8.24 -19.33 0.14
C VAL A 308 -7.94 -20.53 -0.75
N LEU A 309 -7.24 -20.34 -1.87
CA LEU A 309 -6.94 -21.42 -2.82
C LEU A 309 -5.89 -22.40 -2.27
N TRP A 310 -4.83 -21.93 -1.60
CA TRP A 310 -3.76 -22.80 -1.11
C TRP A 310 -4.00 -23.38 0.28
N HIS A 311 -4.74 -22.70 1.17
CA HIS A 311 -4.99 -23.13 2.55
C HIS A 311 -6.37 -23.74 2.80
N LEU A 312 -7.45 -23.15 2.27
CA LEU A 312 -8.82 -23.54 2.63
C LEU A 312 -9.40 -24.59 1.68
N GLU A 313 -9.25 -24.39 0.38
CA GLU A 313 -9.82 -25.31 -0.61
C GLU A 313 -9.07 -26.66 -0.64
N THR A 314 -7.82 -26.70 -0.18
CA THR A 314 -7.06 -27.95 0.03
C THR A 314 -7.57 -28.81 1.17
N LYS A 315 -8.07 -28.20 2.25
CA LYS A 315 -8.62 -28.95 3.40
C LYS A 315 -9.91 -29.69 3.03
N LYS A 316 -10.76 -29.10 2.19
CA LYS A 316 -12.02 -29.71 1.72
C LYS A 316 -11.81 -31.00 0.92
N THR A 317 -10.66 -31.20 0.28
CA THR A 317 -10.39 -32.42 -0.51
C THR A 317 -10.00 -33.61 0.37
N ASN A 318 -9.55 -33.36 1.61
CA ASN A 318 -9.03 -34.39 2.51
C ASN A 318 -10.04 -34.87 3.58
N GLU A 319 -11.18 -34.19 3.74
CA GLU A 319 -12.16 -34.50 4.82
C GLU A 319 -13.27 -35.49 4.41
N ASN A 320 -13.38 -35.89 3.13
CA ASN A 320 -14.33 -36.94 2.70
C ASN A 320 -13.71 -38.35 2.79
N GLY A 321 -13.12 -38.66 3.94
CA GLY A 321 -12.49 -39.94 4.24
C GLY A 321 -13.44 -40.97 4.88
N GLU A 322 -14.63 -41.20 4.31
CA GLU A 322 -15.44 -42.38 4.64
C GLU A 322 -15.99 -43.04 3.38
N GLY A 323 -15.39 -44.18 3.04
CA GLY A 323 -16.07 -45.34 2.45
C GLY A 323 -16.75 -45.19 1.08
N ASP A 324 -15.99 -45.01 0.00
CA ASP A 324 -16.16 -45.85 -1.20
C ASP A 324 -14.96 -45.70 -2.14
N ALA A 325 -14.58 -46.78 -2.83
CA ALA A 325 -13.43 -46.82 -3.73
C ALA A 325 -13.51 -45.73 -4.83
N PRO A 326 -12.42 -45.03 -5.16
CA PRO A 326 -12.50 -43.85 -6.01
C PRO A 326 -12.81 -44.24 -7.47
N LYS A 327 -14.08 -44.09 -7.86
CA LYS A 327 -14.49 -44.00 -9.26
C LYS A 327 -13.92 -42.70 -9.83
N LYS A 328 -12.83 -42.81 -10.59
CA LYS A 328 -12.14 -41.70 -11.30
C LYS A 328 -11.99 -40.44 -10.46
N ILE A 329 -10.88 -40.37 -9.72
CA ILE A 329 -10.40 -39.13 -9.08
C ILE A 329 -10.36 -38.04 -10.17
N PRO A 330 -11.19 -36.99 -10.10
CA PRO A 330 -10.98 -35.81 -10.91
C PRO A 330 -9.61 -35.28 -10.50
N LYS A 331 -8.68 -35.13 -11.45
CA LYS A 331 -7.40 -34.45 -11.16
C LYS A 331 -7.76 -33.15 -10.43
N PRO A 332 -7.19 -32.87 -9.24
CA PRO A 332 -7.38 -31.57 -8.61
C PRO A 332 -7.02 -30.52 -9.66
N ALA A 333 -7.97 -29.66 -10.02
CA ALA A 333 -7.65 -28.52 -10.89
C ALA A 333 -6.46 -27.80 -10.24
N ASP A 334 -5.40 -27.58 -11.00
CA ASP A 334 -4.22 -26.91 -10.46
C ASP A 334 -4.70 -25.54 -9.93
N LYS A 335 -4.30 -25.15 -8.72
CA LYS A 335 -4.73 -23.87 -8.11
C LYS A 335 -4.37 -22.70 -9.03
N MET A 336 -3.25 -22.85 -9.75
CA MET A 336 -2.80 -21.94 -10.78
C MET A 336 -3.72 -21.94 -12.00
N GLU A 337 -4.24 -23.10 -12.41
CA GLU A 337 -5.24 -23.21 -13.48
C GLU A 337 -6.52 -22.45 -13.13
N THR A 338 -6.93 -22.43 -11.86
CA THR A 338 -8.05 -21.59 -11.41
C THR A 338 -7.76 -20.11 -11.65
N ILE A 339 -6.57 -19.62 -11.29
CA ILE A 339 -6.18 -18.22 -11.56
C ILE A 339 -6.10 -17.94 -13.07
N PHE A 340 -5.51 -18.85 -13.85
CA PHE A 340 -5.44 -18.70 -15.31
C PHE A 340 -6.81 -18.70 -15.97
N SER A 341 -7.77 -19.49 -15.47
CA SER A 341 -9.15 -19.46 -15.95
C SER A 341 -9.82 -18.11 -15.68
N LEU A 342 -9.48 -17.44 -14.57
CA LEU A 342 -10.03 -16.13 -14.21
C LEU A 342 -9.44 -14.99 -15.05
N ILE A 343 -8.21 -15.13 -15.54
CA ILE A 343 -7.62 -14.20 -16.52
C ILE A 343 -8.41 -14.22 -17.83
N ASP A 344 -9.10 -15.34 -18.15
CA ASP A 344 -10.02 -15.50 -19.29
C ASP A 344 -9.52 -14.82 -20.59
N LYS A 345 -8.62 -15.53 -21.29
CA LYS A 345 -8.01 -15.06 -22.54
C LYS A 345 -9.00 -15.22 -23.70
N LYS A 346 -9.31 -14.11 -24.38
CA LYS A 346 -10.06 -14.05 -25.65
C LYS A 346 -9.13 -13.52 -26.75
N GLU A 347 -9.48 -13.72 -28.01
CA GLU A 347 -8.60 -13.47 -29.17
C GLU A 347 -7.82 -12.15 -29.13
N ASN A 348 -8.38 -11.06 -28.60
CA ASN A 348 -7.71 -9.76 -28.49
C ASN A 348 -7.85 -9.10 -27.10
N THR A 349 -8.35 -9.81 -26.09
CA THR A 349 -8.62 -9.23 -24.76
C THR A 349 -8.45 -10.25 -23.64
N PHE A 350 -8.13 -9.76 -22.45
CA PHE A 350 -7.99 -10.58 -21.25
C PHE A 350 -8.47 -9.78 -20.03
N ASN A 351 -8.71 -10.48 -18.92
CA ASN A 351 -9.03 -9.83 -17.65
C ASN A 351 -7.75 -9.35 -16.96
N ASP A 352 -7.46 -8.06 -17.13
CA ASP A 352 -6.23 -7.43 -16.68
C ASP A 352 -6.12 -7.25 -15.16
N VAL A 353 -7.25 -7.23 -14.47
CA VAL A 353 -7.28 -7.22 -13.00
C VAL A 353 -6.79 -8.55 -12.45
N TRP A 354 -7.23 -9.67 -13.04
CA TRP A 354 -6.75 -11.00 -12.64
C TRP A 354 -5.30 -11.23 -13.02
N LEU A 355 -4.78 -10.61 -14.09
CA LEU A 355 -3.33 -10.56 -14.35
C LEU A 355 -2.60 -9.83 -13.22
N ALA A 356 -3.08 -8.67 -12.78
CA ALA A 356 -2.47 -7.91 -11.70
C ALA A 356 -2.47 -8.71 -10.39
N ILE A 357 -3.59 -9.36 -10.06
CA ILE A 357 -3.71 -10.26 -8.91
C ILE A 357 -2.73 -11.43 -9.02
N PHE A 358 -2.65 -12.08 -10.19
CA PHE A 358 -1.70 -13.15 -10.44
C PHE A 358 -0.24 -12.69 -10.25
N THR A 359 0.09 -11.51 -10.75
CA THR A 359 1.42 -10.90 -10.61
C THR A 359 1.81 -10.73 -9.15
N GLU A 360 0.90 -10.19 -8.34
CA GLU A 360 1.12 -10.04 -6.90
C GLU A 360 1.19 -11.40 -6.18
N ILE A 361 0.38 -12.40 -6.57
CA ILE A 361 0.47 -13.77 -6.02
C ILE A 361 1.88 -14.34 -6.22
N LEU A 362 2.47 -14.17 -7.41
CA LEU A 362 3.83 -14.65 -7.67
C LEU A 362 4.88 -13.97 -6.78
N GLN A 363 4.66 -12.72 -6.37
CA GLN A 363 5.55 -12.01 -5.45
C GLN A 363 5.38 -12.44 -4.00
N LEU A 364 4.23 -13.02 -3.62
CA LEU A 364 3.97 -13.46 -2.25
C LEU A 364 4.75 -14.72 -1.88
N SER A 365 5.00 -15.64 -2.82
CA SER A 365 5.68 -16.90 -2.54
C SER A 365 6.40 -17.50 -3.75
N ASN A 366 7.69 -17.79 -3.57
CA ASN A 366 8.55 -18.43 -4.57
C ASN A 366 8.27 -19.94 -4.76
N VAL A 367 7.43 -20.53 -3.88
CA VAL A 367 7.08 -21.95 -3.89
C VAL A 367 5.87 -22.23 -4.78
N ILE A 368 5.10 -21.20 -5.12
CA ILE A 368 3.90 -21.32 -5.96
C ILE A 368 4.25 -21.86 -7.34
N LEU A 369 5.32 -21.34 -7.94
CA LEU A 369 5.86 -21.84 -9.19
C LEU A 369 6.69 -23.10 -8.91
N ASN A 370 6.40 -24.16 -9.65
CA ASN A 370 7.12 -25.42 -9.60
C ASN A 370 7.17 -26.05 -11.00
N VAL A 371 7.86 -27.19 -11.13
CA VAL A 371 8.06 -27.85 -12.43
C VAL A 371 6.74 -28.16 -13.14
N ALA A 372 5.66 -28.48 -12.41
CA ALA A 372 4.39 -28.88 -13.00
C ALA A 372 3.61 -27.72 -13.63
N ASN A 373 3.72 -26.52 -13.06
CA ASN A 373 2.94 -25.35 -13.50
C ASN A 373 3.76 -24.28 -14.24
N TYR A 374 5.09 -24.38 -14.22
CA TYR A 374 5.99 -23.40 -14.85
C TYR A 374 5.69 -23.20 -16.34
N GLN A 375 5.53 -24.29 -17.11
CA GLN A 375 5.22 -24.20 -18.54
C GLN A 375 3.90 -23.46 -18.78
N MET A 376 2.85 -23.82 -18.04
CA MET A 376 1.53 -23.19 -18.16
C MET A 376 1.56 -21.69 -17.80
N ALA A 377 2.34 -21.33 -16.78
CA ALA A 377 2.54 -19.94 -16.38
C ALA A 377 3.28 -19.15 -17.47
N LEU A 378 4.38 -19.69 -18.00
CA LEU A 378 5.16 -19.04 -19.05
C LEU A 378 4.35 -18.87 -20.34
N THR A 379 3.63 -19.91 -20.78
CA THR A 379 2.73 -19.84 -21.94
C THR A 379 1.66 -18.78 -21.76
N THR A 380 1.05 -18.70 -20.58
CA THR A 380 0.01 -17.69 -20.30
C THR A 380 0.56 -16.27 -20.35
N VAL A 381 1.74 -16.04 -19.75
CA VAL A 381 2.41 -14.73 -19.81
C VAL A 381 2.79 -14.38 -21.25
N ALA A 382 3.31 -15.34 -22.02
CA ALA A 382 3.69 -15.15 -23.42
C ALA A 382 2.49 -14.77 -24.31
N GLU A 383 1.34 -15.40 -24.12
CA GLU A 383 0.11 -15.06 -24.86
C GLU A 383 -0.39 -13.66 -24.50
N ILE A 384 -0.42 -13.30 -23.21
CA ILE A 384 -0.88 -11.97 -22.76
C ILE A 384 0.06 -10.87 -23.27
N MET A 385 1.35 -11.17 -23.38
CA MET A 385 2.38 -10.27 -23.90
C MET A 385 2.16 -9.89 -25.37
N GLN A 386 1.33 -10.62 -26.11
CA GLN A 386 0.92 -10.23 -27.47
C GLN A 386 -0.22 -9.19 -27.47
N MET A 387 -0.86 -8.94 -26.33
CA MET A 387 -2.12 -8.19 -26.23
C MET A 387 -2.21 -7.28 -24.98
N TYR A 388 -1.07 -6.96 -24.34
CA TYR A 388 -0.99 -6.26 -23.05
C TYR A 388 -1.59 -4.84 -23.05
N GLY A 389 -1.51 -4.14 -24.18
CA GLY A 389 -2.24 -2.90 -24.52
C GLY A 389 -2.00 -1.64 -23.67
N ASN A 390 -1.22 -1.68 -22.58
CA ASN A 390 -0.80 -0.48 -21.82
C ASN A 390 0.44 -0.74 -20.92
N ALA A 391 1.10 0.34 -20.48
CA ALA A 391 2.30 0.28 -19.63
C ALA A 391 2.10 -0.45 -18.30
N ARG A 392 0.93 -0.33 -17.64
CA ARG A 392 0.67 -0.98 -16.34
C ARG A 392 0.62 -2.49 -16.48
N ASN A 393 0.02 -2.99 -17.55
CA ASN A 393 0.01 -4.41 -17.87
C ASN A 393 1.40 -4.90 -18.27
N LEU A 394 2.18 -4.09 -18.98
CA LEU A 394 3.57 -4.42 -19.29
C LEU A 394 4.44 -4.50 -18.02
N ARG A 395 4.23 -3.60 -17.05
CA ARG A 395 4.85 -3.68 -15.72
C ARG A 395 4.45 -4.97 -15.00
N ASN A 396 3.18 -5.35 -15.04
CA ASN A 396 2.72 -6.62 -14.46
C ASN A 396 3.39 -7.83 -15.14
N LEU A 397 3.48 -7.83 -16.47
CA LEU A 397 4.21 -8.86 -17.22
C LEU A 397 5.68 -8.89 -16.84
N ARG A 398 6.35 -7.75 -16.71
CA ARG A 398 7.75 -7.69 -16.25
C ARG A 398 7.93 -8.35 -14.89
N LEU A 399 7.05 -8.08 -13.95
CA LEU A 399 7.09 -8.66 -12.61
C LEU A 399 6.82 -10.18 -12.63
N CYS A 400 5.88 -10.64 -13.45
CA CYS A 400 5.67 -12.08 -13.70
C CYS A 400 6.92 -12.75 -14.29
N LEU A 401 7.51 -12.13 -15.31
CA LEU A 401 8.69 -12.62 -15.99
C LEU A 401 9.90 -12.67 -15.06
N ALA A 402 10.08 -11.69 -14.17
CA ALA A 402 11.15 -11.71 -13.16
C ALA A 402 11.06 -12.95 -12.25
N ASN A 403 9.86 -13.25 -11.77
CA ASN A 403 9.62 -14.43 -10.93
C ASN A 403 9.81 -15.74 -11.72
N LEU A 404 9.35 -15.79 -12.98
CA LEU A 404 9.56 -16.96 -13.85
C LEU A 404 11.06 -17.18 -14.13
N LEU A 405 11.80 -16.15 -14.50
CA LEU A 405 13.23 -16.24 -14.78
C LEU A 405 14.05 -16.65 -13.56
N THR A 406 13.69 -16.13 -12.38
CA THR A 406 14.31 -16.55 -11.10
C THR A 406 14.02 -18.03 -10.83
N LYS A 407 12.77 -18.46 -10.99
CA LYS A 407 12.40 -19.86 -10.80
C LYS A 407 13.09 -20.78 -11.80
N GLU A 408 13.23 -20.37 -13.04
CA GLU A 408 13.93 -21.14 -14.07
C GLU A 408 15.39 -21.38 -13.69
N GLN A 409 16.08 -20.38 -13.17
CA GLN A 409 17.45 -20.52 -12.67
C GLN A 409 17.53 -21.53 -11.51
N GLU A 410 16.59 -21.49 -10.57
CA GLU A 410 16.49 -22.47 -9.48
C GLU A 410 16.31 -23.89 -10.04
N LEU A 411 15.39 -24.07 -10.99
CA LEU A 411 15.07 -25.37 -11.59
C LEU A 411 16.21 -25.93 -12.45
N LEU A 412 16.97 -25.06 -13.12
CA LEU A 412 18.19 -25.43 -13.84
C LEU A 412 19.28 -25.87 -12.86
N HIS A 413 19.47 -25.10 -11.77
CA HIS A 413 20.46 -25.42 -10.75
C HIS A 413 20.15 -26.75 -10.05
N SER A 414 18.87 -27.03 -9.76
CA SER A 414 18.42 -28.31 -9.21
C SER A 414 18.35 -29.44 -10.25
N LYS A 415 18.71 -29.20 -11.51
CA LYS A 415 18.61 -30.14 -12.65
C LYS A 415 17.20 -30.72 -12.86
N SER A 416 16.18 -29.98 -12.42
CA SER A 416 14.78 -30.38 -12.54
C SER A 416 14.22 -30.10 -13.94
N ILE A 417 14.84 -29.19 -14.69
CA ILE A 417 14.58 -28.94 -16.11
C ILE A 417 15.89 -28.99 -16.90
N ARG A 418 15.79 -29.14 -18.22
CA ARG A 418 16.95 -29.16 -19.13
C ARG A 418 17.41 -27.74 -19.43
N GLU A 419 18.69 -27.59 -19.78
CA GLU A 419 19.17 -26.37 -20.44
C GLU A 419 18.32 -26.11 -21.69
N ASP A 420 17.97 -24.84 -21.94
CA ASP A 420 17.09 -24.37 -23.02
C ASP A 420 15.61 -24.82 -22.94
N PHE A 421 15.13 -25.19 -21.75
CA PHE A 421 13.70 -25.48 -21.55
C PHE A 421 12.82 -24.28 -21.95
N LEU A 422 11.92 -24.49 -22.92
CA LEU A 422 11.05 -23.45 -23.52
C LEU A 422 11.80 -22.26 -24.15
N GLY A 423 13.04 -22.46 -24.61
CA GLY A 423 13.85 -21.42 -25.28
C GLY A 423 13.18 -20.78 -26.50
N GLU A 424 12.41 -21.55 -27.27
CA GLU A 424 11.63 -21.02 -28.40
C GLU A 424 10.59 -19.99 -27.95
N LEU A 425 9.89 -20.25 -26.84
CA LEU A 425 8.86 -19.35 -26.32
C LEU A 425 9.48 -18.05 -25.79
N TRP A 426 10.64 -18.14 -25.13
CA TRP A 426 11.44 -16.98 -24.74
C TRP A 426 11.86 -16.14 -25.96
N SER A 427 12.31 -16.81 -27.02
CA SER A 427 12.70 -16.16 -28.27
C SER A 427 11.52 -15.50 -28.98
N GLN A 428 10.33 -16.11 -28.94
CA GLN A 428 9.10 -15.53 -29.48
C GLN A 428 8.70 -14.26 -28.75
N MET A 429 8.70 -14.28 -27.41
CA MET A 429 8.42 -13.10 -26.59
C MET A 429 9.43 -11.97 -26.83
N ALA A 430 10.72 -12.29 -26.91
CA ALA A 430 11.76 -11.32 -27.21
C ALA A 430 11.56 -10.70 -28.61
N ASN A 431 11.29 -11.52 -29.63
CA ASN A 431 10.96 -11.04 -30.97
C ASN A 431 9.75 -10.10 -30.98
N GLN A 432 8.67 -10.47 -30.28
CA GLN A 432 7.47 -9.66 -30.19
C GLN A 432 7.80 -8.28 -29.61
N LEU A 433 8.49 -8.23 -28.46
CA LEU A 433 8.92 -6.97 -27.86
C LEU A 433 9.75 -6.17 -28.84
N ILE A 434 10.77 -6.75 -29.47
CA ILE A 434 11.64 -6.03 -30.39
C ILE A 434 10.83 -5.45 -31.54
N SER A 435 9.94 -6.23 -32.14
CA SER A 435 9.17 -5.83 -33.33
C SER A 435 8.13 -4.76 -33.08
N GLU A 436 7.57 -4.71 -31.87
CA GLU A 436 6.46 -3.81 -31.56
C GLU A 436 6.94 -2.38 -31.33
N THR A 437 6.33 -1.41 -32.03
CA THR A 437 6.68 0.01 -31.91
C THR A 437 5.54 0.78 -31.24
N THR A 438 5.86 1.54 -30.21
CA THR A 438 4.94 2.45 -29.51
C THR A 438 5.59 3.83 -29.35
N THR A 439 4.77 4.86 -29.27
CA THR A 439 5.22 6.25 -28.97
C THR A 439 4.99 6.64 -27.51
N ASN A 440 4.32 5.77 -26.73
CA ASN A 440 4.04 6.01 -25.32
C ASN A 440 5.31 5.84 -24.48
N SER A 441 5.69 6.88 -23.74
CA SER A 441 6.91 6.92 -22.93
C SER A 441 6.97 5.82 -21.87
N ASP A 442 5.88 5.59 -21.15
CA ASP A 442 5.83 4.62 -20.06
C ASP A 442 5.92 3.18 -20.59
N GLU A 443 5.32 2.92 -21.75
CA GLU A 443 5.41 1.62 -22.43
C GLU A 443 6.82 1.37 -22.95
N ILE A 444 7.48 2.38 -23.55
CA ILE A 444 8.88 2.27 -23.98
C ILE A 444 9.75 1.92 -22.78
N LYS A 445 9.61 2.66 -21.66
CA LYS A 445 10.38 2.42 -20.44
C LYS A 445 10.20 0.99 -19.92
N GLU A 446 8.97 0.53 -19.72
CA GLU A 446 8.70 -0.82 -19.23
C GLU A 446 9.18 -1.89 -20.22
N LYS A 447 9.04 -1.67 -21.54
CA LYS A 447 9.57 -2.56 -22.58
C LYS A 447 11.09 -2.70 -22.48
N GLN A 448 11.82 -1.58 -22.33
CA GLN A 448 13.27 -1.63 -22.18
C GLN A 448 13.69 -2.38 -20.92
N LEU A 449 13.00 -2.17 -19.80
CA LEU A 449 13.26 -2.92 -18.56
C LEU A 449 13.03 -4.44 -18.73
N VAL A 450 12.00 -4.86 -19.48
CA VAL A 450 11.79 -6.29 -19.79
C VAL A 450 12.94 -6.82 -20.66
N LEU A 451 13.35 -6.10 -21.69
CA LEU A 451 14.47 -6.51 -22.57
C LEU A 451 15.79 -6.64 -21.80
N GLN A 452 16.11 -5.67 -20.94
CA GLN A 452 17.29 -5.70 -20.07
C GLN A 452 17.28 -6.94 -19.17
N MET A 453 16.13 -7.27 -18.57
CA MET A 453 15.98 -8.48 -17.76
C MET A 453 16.19 -9.76 -18.58
N LEU A 454 15.65 -9.84 -19.79
CA LEU A 454 15.87 -10.97 -20.69
C LEU A 454 17.35 -11.12 -21.08
N ILE A 455 18.06 -10.00 -21.29
CA ILE A 455 19.50 -9.99 -21.58
C ILE A 455 20.30 -10.56 -20.39
N ARG A 456 20.04 -10.07 -19.17
CA ARG A 456 20.71 -10.53 -17.93
C ARG A 456 20.53 -12.04 -17.69
N HIS A 457 19.38 -12.58 -18.09
CA HIS A 457 19.07 -14.01 -17.99
C HIS A 457 19.46 -14.83 -19.24
N ASN A 458 20.22 -14.25 -20.17
CA ASN A 458 20.74 -14.90 -21.38
C ASN A 458 19.66 -15.47 -22.29
N LYS A 459 18.53 -14.75 -22.42
CA LYS A 459 17.40 -15.15 -23.28
C LYS A 459 17.46 -14.58 -24.69
N LEU A 460 18.36 -13.64 -24.96
CA LEU A 460 18.60 -13.10 -26.30
C LEU A 460 19.79 -13.78 -26.94
N ASN A 461 19.57 -14.34 -28.14
CA ASN A 461 20.64 -14.83 -29.00
C ASN A 461 21.21 -13.69 -29.87
N GLN A 462 22.25 -14.00 -30.65
CA GLN A 462 22.91 -13.04 -31.55
C GLN A 462 21.95 -12.34 -32.51
N LYS A 463 21.09 -13.10 -33.17
CA LYS A 463 20.13 -12.55 -34.14
C LYS A 463 19.17 -11.56 -33.48
N LEU A 464 18.64 -11.89 -32.31
CA LEU A 464 17.74 -11.03 -31.54
C LEU A 464 18.44 -9.76 -31.08
N SER A 465 19.68 -9.89 -30.58
CA SER A 465 20.47 -8.77 -30.08
C SER A 465 20.81 -7.78 -31.21
N SER A 466 21.27 -8.26 -32.37
CA SER A 466 21.52 -7.40 -33.53
C SER A 466 20.24 -6.75 -34.07
N THR A 467 19.12 -7.48 -34.07
CA THR A 467 17.81 -6.92 -34.47
C THR A 467 17.35 -5.82 -33.51
N LEU A 468 17.54 -6.00 -32.20
CA LEU A 468 17.21 -5.00 -31.18
C LEU A 468 18.08 -3.75 -31.33
N LEU A 469 19.39 -3.91 -31.49
CA LEU A 469 20.31 -2.79 -31.73
C LEU A 469 19.90 -2.00 -32.97
N ASN A 470 19.66 -2.69 -34.10
CA ASN A 470 19.20 -2.07 -35.34
C ASN A 470 17.86 -1.34 -35.16
N ASN A 471 16.92 -1.91 -34.42
CA ASN A 471 15.65 -1.25 -34.13
C ASN A 471 15.84 0.04 -33.32
N ILE A 472 16.66 0.00 -32.25
CA ILE A 472 16.94 1.18 -31.42
C ILE A 472 17.61 2.29 -32.24
N ILE A 473 18.64 1.98 -33.04
CA ILE A 473 19.37 3.00 -33.80
C ILE A 473 18.58 3.54 -34.99
N SER A 474 17.69 2.73 -35.59
CA SER A 474 16.87 3.13 -36.75
C SER A 474 15.64 3.95 -36.36
N ASN A 475 15.27 3.97 -35.09
CA ASN A 475 14.07 4.66 -34.59
C ASN A 475 14.44 5.85 -33.69
N GLU A 476 14.22 7.06 -34.18
CA GLU A 476 14.53 8.29 -33.45
C GLU A 476 13.77 8.43 -32.13
N MET A 477 12.56 7.86 -32.03
CA MET A 477 11.74 7.90 -30.80
C MET A 477 12.35 7.11 -29.65
N LEU A 478 13.28 6.19 -29.95
CA LEU A 478 13.99 5.36 -28.99
C LEU A 478 15.31 5.99 -28.52
N LYS A 479 15.63 7.22 -28.94
CA LYS A 479 16.81 7.96 -28.44
C LYS A 479 16.57 8.52 -27.04
N ARG A 480 16.58 7.60 -26.06
CA ARG A 480 16.23 7.81 -24.64
C ARG A 480 17.22 7.08 -23.73
N ASN A 481 17.26 7.49 -22.46
CA ASN A 481 18.13 6.88 -21.44
C ASN A 481 17.89 5.37 -21.27
N GLU A 482 16.63 4.94 -21.29
CA GLU A 482 16.26 3.53 -21.08
C GLU A 482 16.78 2.64 -22.21
N CYS A 483 16.77 3.13 -23.45
CA CYS A 483 17.29 2.39 -24.60
C CYS A 483 18.83 2.32 -24.59
N LEU A 484 19.49 3.40 -24.15
CA LEU A 484 20.94 3.37 -23.95
C LEU A 484 21.33 2.40 -22.82
N ALA A 485 20.57 2.36 -21.73
CA ALA A 485 20.76 1.37 -20.68
C ALA A 485 20.60 -0.08 -21.22
N THR A 486 19.66 -0.31 -22.15
CA THR A 486 19.54 -1.61 -22.83
C THR A 486 20.77 -1.94 -23.69
N ILE A 487 21.30 -0.97 -24.44
CA ILE A 487 22.56 -1.15 -25.20
C ILE A 487 23.71 -1.50 -24.26
N ARG A 488 23.80 -0.83 -23.11
CA ARG A 488 24.79 -1.12 -22.07
C ARG A 488 24.70 -2.55 -21.57
N GLU A 489 23.50 -3.05 -21.28
CA GLU A 489 23.30 -4.45 -20.86
C GLU A 489 23.75 -5.45 -21.94
N ILE A 490 23.51 -5.15 -23.24
CA ILE A 490 24.01 -5.98 -24.35
C ILE A 490 25.54 -6.01 -24.34
N PHE A 491 26.21 -4.88 -24.13
CA PHE A 491 27.67 -4.83 -24.09
C PHE A 491 28.28 -5.47 -22.84
N ILE A 492 27.61 -5.39 -21.69
CA ILE A 492 27.99 -6.12 -20.48
C ILE A 492 27.93 -7.62 -20.73
N HIS A 493 26.91 -8.11 -21.44
CA HIS A 493 26.68 -9.52 -21.73
C HIS A 493 27.07 -9.94 -23.16
N ALA A 494 28.00 -9.22 -23.79
CA ALA A 494 28.32 -9.35 -25.22
C ALA A 494 28.63 -10.79 -25.66
N ASP A 495 29.45 -11.52 -24.89
CA ASP A 495 29.82 -12.92 -25.17
C ASP A 495 28.60 -13.84 -25.31
N LYS A 496 27.58 -13.60 -24.48
CA LYS A 496 26.36 -14.41 -24.43
C LYS A 496 25.34 -13.95 -25.46
N CYS A 497 25.29 -12.65 -25.72
CA CYS A 497 24.54 -12.06 -26.82
C CYS A 497 25.19 -12.29 -28.19
N GLY A 498 26.35 -12.95 -28.26
CA GLY A 498 27.09 -13.21 -29.50
C GLY A 498 27.48 -11.94 -30.25
N GLN A 499 27.67 -10.82 -29.55
CA GLN A 499 28.11 -9.55 -30.13
C GLN A 499 29.62 -9.43 -29.96
N ASP A 500 30.32 -9.10 -31.05
CA ASP A 500 31.72 -8.75 -30.98
C ASP A 500 31.86 -7.27 -30.62
N LYS A 501 32.49 -6.97 -29.48
CA LYS A 501 32.72 -5.60 -29.01
C LYS A 501 33.60 -4.78 -29.97
N ALA A 502 34.34 -5.43 -30.86
CA ALA A 502 35.16 -4.82 -31.89
C ALA A 502 34.50 -4.82 -33.29
N SER A 503 33.20 -5.16 -33.39
CA SER A 503 32.51 -5.20 -34.68
C SER A 503 32.28 -3.79 -35.27
N ALA A 504 32.14 -3.74 -36.60
CA ALA A 504 31.74 -2.53 -37.32
C ALA A 504 30.35 -2.00 -36.92
N ASP A 505 29.59 -2.76 -36.11
CA ASP A 505 28.25 -2.37 -35.65
C ASP A 505 28.29 -1.32 -34.53
N LEU A 506 29.46 -1.06 -33.92
CA LEU A 506 29.62 -0.05 -32.87
C LEU A 506 29.56 1.39 -33.40
N GLU A 507 30.09 1.64 -34.60
CA GLU A 507 30.16 2.97 -35.21
C GLU A 507 28.76 3.59 -35.44
N PRO A 508 27.78 2.87 -36.01
CA PRO A 508 26.39 3.34 -36.10
C PRO A 508 25.75 3.67 -34.75
N ILE A 509 26.07 2.91 -33.70
CA ILE A 509 25.52 3.11 -32.35
C ILE A 509 26.10 4.38 -31.71
N ILE A 510 27.42 4.61 -31.86
CA ILE A 510 28.08 5.84 -31.41
C ILE A 510 27.51 7.04 -32.19
N ALA A 511 27.37 6.93 -33.51
CA ALA A 511 26.80 7.99 -34.35
C ALA A 511 25.35 8.32 -33.95
N TRP A 512 24.55 7.31 -33.58
CA TRP A 512 23.20 7.53 -33.08
C TRP A 512 23.20 8.22 -31.70
N ALA A 513 24.04 7.78 -30.77
CA ALA A 513 24.09 8.31 -29.40
C ALA A 513 24.58 9.77 -29.37
N TYR A 514 25.63 10.09 -30.11
CA TYR A 514 26.25 11.42 -30.16
C TYR A 514 25.75 12.32 -31.31
N GLY A 515 25.01 11.77 -32.27
CA GLY A 515 24.58 12.49 -33.47
C GLY A 515 23.66 13.67 -33.16
N SER A 516 24.04 14.85 -33.64
CA SER A 516 23.28 16.10 -33.58
C SER A 516 22.55 16.36 -34.91
N ALA A 517 21.24 16.60 -34.89
CA ALA A 517 20.54 17.15 -36.04
C ALA A 517 19.39 18.06 -35.58
N ASP A 518 19.28 19.27 -36.14
CA ASP A 518 18.25 20.27 -35.80
C ASP A 518 16.79 19.75 -35.93
N ARG A 519 16.54 18.65 -36.65
CA ARG A 519 15.24 17.94 -36.69
C ARG A 519 14.88 17.23 -35.38
N PHE A 520 15.88 16.83 -34.60
CA PHE A 520 15.77 16.05 -33.37
C PHE A 520 15.10 16.83 -32.23
N ILE A 521 15.35 18.14 -32.17
CA ILE A 521 14.85 19.03 -31.11
C ILE A 521 13.32 19.10 -31.13
N ALA A 522 12.69 19.10 -32.31
CA ALA A 522 11.24 19.18 -32.43
C ALA A 522 10.53 17.91 -31.93
N ALA A 523 10.99 16.71 -32.32
CA ALA A 523 10.40 15.45 -31.86
C ALA A 523 10.62 15.21 -30.36
N GLN A 524 11.81 15.56 -29.83
CA GLN A 524 12.08 15.49 -28.40
C GLN A 524 11.20 16.45 -27.60
N MET A 525 11.00 17.69 -28.08
CA MET A 525 10.12 18.66 -27.43
C MET A 525 8.65 18.25 -27.52
N ILE A 526 8.19 17.67 -28.64
CA ILE A 526 6.80 17.22 -28.80
C ILE A 526 6.49 16.03 -27.87
N HIS A 527 7.46 15.13 -27.65
CA HIS A 527 7.28 13.89 -26.90
C HIS A 527 7.88 13.90 -25.49
N ASN A 528 8.33 15.07 -24.99
CA ASN A 528 9.02 15.23 -23.70
C ASN A 528 10.14 14.20 -23.49
N ILE A 529 11.02 14.06 -24.49
CA ILE A 529 12.17 13.18 -24.41
C ILE A 529 13.35 13.96 -23.83
N ASP A 530 13.83 13.54 -22.67
CA ASP A 530 15.03 14.10 -22.05
C ASP A 530 16.28 13.81 -22.88
N SER A 531 17.27 14.69 -22.79
CA SER A 531 18.61 14.41 -23.31
C SER A 531 19.20 13.19 -22.62
N ILE A 532 19.95 12.39 -23.39
CA ILE A 532 20.63 11.23 -22.84
C ILE A 532 21.70 11.69 -21.83
N ASP A 533 21.76 11.03 -20.67
CA ASP A 533 22.75 11.28 -19.64
C ASP A 533 24.18 11.02 -20.18
N ALA A 534 25.02 12.04 -20.11
CA ALA A 534 26.41 11.99 -20.56
C ALA A 534 27.23 10.95 -19.78
N GLN A 535 26.93 10.73 -18.50
CA GLN A 535 27.60 9.69 -17.70
C GLN A 535 27.23 8.29 -18.20
N LEU A 536 25.94 8.05 -18.46
CA LEU A 536 25.47 6.79 -19.00
C LEU A 536 26.08 6.50 -20.38
N GLN A 537 26.21 7.52 -21.23
CA GLN A 537 26.90 7.41 -22.53
C GLN A 537 28.36 7.02 -22.36
N ALA A 538 29.09 7.76 -21.53
CA ALA A 538 30.51 7.53 -21.28
C ALA A 538 30.75 6.10 -20.76
N ASP A 539 29.97 5.66 -19.75
CA ASP A 539 30.10 4.33 -19.18
C ASP A 539 29.78 3.23 -20.21
N THR A 540 28.73 3.41 -21.01
CA THR A 540 28.28 2.41 -22.00
C THR A 540 29.38 2.14 -23.03
N PHE A 541 30.00 3.20 -23.56
CA PHE A 541 31.06 3.05 -24.55
C PHE A 541 32.43 2.72 -23.92
N ALA A 542 32.65 3.06 -22.64
CA ALA A 542 33.80 2.55 -21.92
C ALA A 542 33.76 1.01 -21.82
N ILE A 543 32.59 0.40 -21.59
CA ILE A 543 32.42 -1.06 -21.54
C ILE A 543 32.71 -1.74 -22.90
N SER A 544 32.41 -1.08 -24.01
CA SER A 544 32.71 -1.60 -25.36
C SER A 544 34.19 -1.47 -25.71
N ILE A 545 34.87 -0.43 -25.22
CA ILE A 545 36.30 -0.16 -25.48
C ILE A 545 37.21 -0.97 -24.53
N ILE A 546 36.82 -1.13 -23.27
CA ILE A 546 37.60 -1.81 -22.22
C ILE A 546 37.12 -3.28 -22.14
N ASN A 547 37.86 -4.19 -22.78
CA ASN A 547 37.56 -5.63 -22.75
C ASN A 547 37.71 -6.31 -21.36
N PHE A 548 38.16 -5.58 -20.34
CA PHE A 548 38.36 -6.08 -18.98
C PHE A 548 37.72 -5.12 -17.97
N LEU A 549 36.46 -5.35 -17.64
CA LEU A 549 35.88 -4.85 -16.39
C LEU A 549 35.87 -6.02 -15.42
N ASP A 550 36.42 -5.82 -14.22
CA ASP A 550 36.36 -6.85 -13.19
C ASP A 550 34.92 -7.04 -12.69
N VAL A 551 34.65 -8.17 -12.02
CA VAL A 551 33.31 -8.54 -11.54
C VAL A 551 32.73 -7.51 -10.53
N GLN A 552 33.57 -6.84 -9.74
CA GLN A 552 33.16 -5.76 -8.83
C GLN A 552 32.79 -4.48 -9.58
N GLN A 553 33.53 -4.11 -10.62
CA GLN A 553 33.21 -2.97 -11.47
C GLN A 553 31.90 -3.20 -12.24
N LEU A 554 31.70 -4.41 -12.76
CA LEU A 554 30.43 -4.81 -13.37
C LEU A 554 29.27 -4.72 -12.38
N GLN A 555 29.43 -5.19 -11.15
CA GLN A 555 28.39 -5.09 -10.11
C GLN A 555 28.07 -3.63 -9.73
N GLN A 556 29.07 -2.76 -9.59
CA GLN A 556 28.85 -1.34 -9.27
C GLN A 556 28.09 -0.60 -10.37
N ILE A 557 28.39 -0.92 -11.63
CA ILE A 557 27.75 -0.40 -12.84
C ILE A 557 26.31 -0.95 -12.98
N SER A 558 26.07 -2.20 -12.60
CA SER A 558 24.72 -2.81 -12.63
C SER A 558 23.82 -2.37 -11.46
N GLN A 559 24.39 -1.94 -10.34
CA GLN A 559 23.66 -1.60 -9.10
C GLN A 559 23.30 -0.11 -8.95
N SER A 560 23.76 0.77 -9.84
CA SER A 560 23.57 2.23 -9.73
C SER A 560 22.11 2.74 -9.89
N GLU A 561 21.10 1.86 -9.88
CA GLU A 561 19.66 2.21 -9.77
C GLU A 561 19.00 1.74 -8.46
N HIS A 562 19.76 1.52 -7.38
CA HIS A 562 19.19 1.41 -6.03
C HIS A 562 19.70 2.51 -5.10
N ILE A 563 19.39 3.77 -5.42
CA ILE A 563 19.15 4.77 -4.38
C ILE A 563 17.64 4.90 -4.24
N VAL A 564 17.07 4.02 -3.42
CA VAL A 564 15.86 4.35 -2.69
C VAL A 564 16.25 5.52 -1.81
N PRO A 565 15.60 6.70 -1.88
CA PRO A 565 15.79 7.69 -0.83
C PRO A 565 15.35 7.03 0.47
N SER A 566 16.31 6.72 1.33
CA SER A 566 16.09 6.52 2.75
C SER A 566 15.54 7.83 3.28
N THR A 567 14.22 7.96 3.31
CA THR A 567 13.55 8.94 4.16
C THR A 567 13.56 8.38 5.57
N GLU A 568 14.56 8.83 6.34
CA GLU A 568 14.33 9.18 7.74
C GLU A 568 13.18 10.20 7.86
#